data_AF-A0A5Q2FKW9-F1
#
_entry.id   AF-A0A5Q2FKW9-F1
#
_cell.length_a   1.000
_cell.length_b   1.000
_cell.length_c   1.000
_cell.angle_alpha   90.00
_cell.angle_beta   90.00
_cell.angle_gamma   90.00
#
_symmetry.space_group_name_H-M   'P 1'
#
loop_
_entity.id
_entity.type
_entity.pdbx_description
1 polymer ?
#
loop_
_entity_poly.entity_id
_entity_poly.type
_entity_poly.pdbx_seq_one_letter_code
_entity_poly.pdbx_strand_id
1 'polypeptide(L)'
;MRQFFKFGVVGGSGVLVNLLVVIVCKKLYADYEMPLFSLFGTQWSIRLYHLYATVAFLVANTWNYQLNRMWTFKSRHHGGWMRGFFPFLAAGLAAFVVNVIVQTLLINPTSPVALPREVFDDSNGFRTLLYWATLIGTLVATPFNFVLSKLWVFAGVRAKNVRAKEAPRAGE
;
A
#
# COMPACT_ATOMS: atom_id res chain seq x y z
N MET A 1 -11.45 -21.67 7.56
CA MET A 1 -10.61 -21.07 8.62
C MET A 1 -9.11 -20.97 8.25
N ARG A 2 -8.45 -22.04 7.78
CA ARG A 2 -6.99 -22.04 7.51
C ARG A 2 -6.48 -21.02 6.47
N GLN A 3 -7.28 -20.66 5.45
CA GLN A 3 -6.89 -19.65 4.46
C GLN A 3 -6.99 -18.21 5.00
N PHE A 4 -8.01 -17.90 5.79
CA PHE A 4 -8.21 -16.57 6.38
C PHE A 4 -7.08 -16.21 7.36
N PHE A 5 -6.65 -17.18 8.17
CA PHE A 5 -5.50 -17.01 9.07
C PHE A 5 -4.20 -16.75 8.29
N LYS A 6 -3.96 -17.48 7.20
CA LYS A 6 -2.79 -17.24 6.33
C LYS A 6 -2.81 -15.85 5.68
N PHE A 7 -3.97 -15.40 5.21
CA PHE A 7 -4.14 -14.05 4.68
C PHE A 7 -3.86 -12.98 5.74
N GLY A 8 -4.36 -13.16 6.96
CA GLY A 8 -4.09 -12.27 8.08
C GLY A 8 -2.61 -12.21 8.46
N VAL A 9 -1.92 -13.36 8.52
CA VAL A 9 -0.50 -13.43 8.85
C VAL A 9 0.37 -12.79 7.77
N VAL A 10 0.10 -13.08 6.50
CA VAL A 10 0.85 -12.48 5.38
C VAL A 10 0.61 -10.97 5.35
N GLY A 11 -0.65 -10.53 5.41
CA GLY A 11 -1.01 -9.11 5.42
C GLY A 11 -0.39 -8.37 6.61
N GLY A 12 -0.49 -8.92 7.82
CA GLY A 12 0.11 -8.35 9.02
C GLY A 12 1.63 -8.26 8.94
N SER A 13 2.30 -9.27 8.38
CA SER A 13 3.76 -9.23 8.18
C SER A 13 4.17 -8.11 7.22
N GLY A 14 3.37 -7.85 6.18
CA GLY A 14 3.60 -6.72 5.27
C GLY A 14 3.50 -5.37 5.98
N VAL A 15 2.55 -5.19 6.90
CA VAL A 15 2.43 -3.96 7.71
C VAL A 15 3.69 -3.75 8.57
N LEU A 16 4.19 -4.82 9.19
CA LEU A 16 5.41 -4.75 10.00
C LEU A 16 6.64 -4.41 9.16
N VAL A 17 6.80 -5.04 8.00
CA VAL A 17 7.89 -4.74 7.04
C VAL A 17 7.80 -3.29 6.58
N ASN A 18 6.59 -2.81 6.24
CA ASN A 18 6.37 -1.43 5.83
C ASN A 18 6.82 -0.45 6.92
N LEU A 19 6.39 -0.66 8.17
CA LEU A 19 6.78 0.18 9.30
C LEU A 19 8.29 0.12 9.56
N LEU A 20 8.89 -1.07 9.51
CA LEU A 20 10.32 -1.26 9.70
C LEU A 20 11.14 -0.47 8.68
N VAL A 21 10.74 -0.48 7.40
CA VAL A 21 11.43 0.28 6.36
C VAL A 21 11.34 1.78 6.63
N VAL A 22 10.16 2.29 7.02
CA VAL A 22 10.03 3.71 7.40
C VAL A 22 10.91 4.07 8.61
N ILE A 23 10.99 3.19 9.61
CA ILE A 23 11.88 3.37 10.77
C ILE A 23 13.34 3.48 10.32
N VAL A 24 13.79 2.58 9.44
CA VAL A 24 15.15 2.60 8.89
C VAL A 24 15.40 3.87 8.10
N CYS A 25 14.48 4.27 7.21
CA CYS A 25 14.60 5.51 6.43
C CYS A 25 14.71 6.75 7.34
N LYS A 26 13.85 6.88 8.37
CA LYS A 26 13.94 7.99 9.33
C LYS A 26 15.25 7.98 10.11
N LYS A 27 15.78 6.80 10.45
CA LYS A 27 17.07 6.69 11.15
C LYS A 27 18.25 7.10 10.27
N LEU A 28 18.17 6.84 8.96
CA LEU A 28 19.19 7.28 8.00
C LEU A 28 19.10 8.79 7.76
N TYR A 29 17.90 9.36 7.77
CA TYR A 29 17.71 10.79 7.61
C TYR A 29 16.50 11.30 8.39
N ALA A 30 16.78 12.09 9.43
CA ALA A 30 15.82 12.41 10.49
C ALA A 30 14.76 13.44 10.06
N ASP A 31 15.12 14.40 9.20
CA ASP A 31 14.21 15.46 8.75
C ASP A 31 13.28 14.98 7.64
N TYR A 32 12.28 14.18 8.03
CA TYR A 32 11.33 13.57 7.11
C TYR A 32 10.29 14.56 6.54
N GLU A 33 10.16 15.75 7.13
CA GLU A 33 9.26 16.79 6.61
C GLU A 33 9.94 17.68 5.57
N MET A 34 11.25 17.52 5.33
CA MET A 34 12.00 18.25 4.31
C MET A 34 11.29 18.21 2.94
N PRO A 35 11.04 19.36 2.30
CA PRO A 35 10.50 19.40 0.95
C PRO A 35 11.57 18.95 -0.06
N LEU A 36 11.21 18.01 -0.94
CA LEU A 36 12.06 17.58 -2.06
C LEU A 36 11.75 18.37 -3.33
N PHE A 37 10.46 18.51 -3.66
CA PHE A 37 10.01 19.26 -4.82
C PHE A 37 8.60 19.79 -4.61
N SER A 38 8.34 21.00 -5.12
CA SER A 38 7.02 21.61 -5.09
C SER A 38 6.14 21.06 -6.21
N LEU A 39 4.90 20.74 -5.90
CA LEU A 39 3.91 20.31 -6.88
C LEU A 39 3.46 21.51 -7.70
N PHE A 40 3.85 21.55 -8.97
CA PHE A 40 3.31 22.49 -9.97
C PHE A 40 3.33 23.97 -9.53
N GLY A 41 4.38 24.39 -8.81
CA GLY A 41 4.50 25.78 -8.32
C GLY A 41 3.53 26.15 -7.19
N THR A 42 2.83 25.18 -6.60
CA THR A 42 1.92 25.39 -5.46
C THR A 42 2.67 25.31 -4.12
N GLN A 43 1.99 25.69 -3.04
CA GLN A 43 2.44 25.53 -1.65
C GLN A 43 2.56 24.05 -1.21
N TRP A 44 2.02 23.12 -1.99
CA TRP A 44 2.11 21.70 -1.71
C TRP A 44 3.44 21.17 -2.24
N SER A 45 4.18 20.47 -1.38
CA SER A 45 5.46 19.87 -1.76
C SER A 45 5.47 18.38 -1.45
N ILE A 46 6.07 17.60 -2.35
CA ILE A 46 6.45 16.24 -2.03
C ILE A 46 7.61 16.34 -1.06
N ARG A 47 7.34 15.93 0.17
CA ARG A 47 8.29 15.88 1.28
C ARG A 47 8.95 14.52 1.39
N LEU A 48 10.06 14.45 2.09
CA LEU A 48 10.89 13.25 2.22
C LEU A 48 10.13 12.03 2.78
N TYR A 49 9.15 12.22 3.66
CA TYR A 49 8.31 11.12 4.14
C TYR A 49 7.52 10.42 3.02
N HIS A 50 7.16 11.10 1.92
CA HIS A 50 6.50 10.48 0.77
C HIS A 50 7.44 9.51 0.05
N LEU A 51 8.73 9.87 -0.02
CA LEU A 51 9.76 8.97 -0.54
C LEU A 51 9.89 7.74 0.37
N TYR A 52 9.90 7.94 1.69
CA TYR A 52 9.94 6.82 2.65
C TYR A 52 8.74 5.90 2.51
N ALA A 53 7.53 6.46 2.39
CA ALA A 53 6.31 5.70 2.15
C ALA A 53 6.40 4.90 0.85
N THR A 54 6.95 5.49 -0.21
CA THR A 54 7.13 4.81 -1.50
C THR A 54 8.09 3.62 -1.39
N VAL A 55 9.25 3.82 -0.76
CA VAL A 55 10.25 2.75 -0.56
C VAL A 55 9.66 1.64 0.32
N ALA A 56 9.00 2.00 1.42
CA ALA A 56 8.35 1.06 2.32
C ALA A 56 7.27 0.24 1.63
N PHE A 57 6.43 0.89 0.81
CA PHE A 57 5.41 0.22 0.01
C PHE A 57 6.04 -0.78 -0.97
N LEU A 58 7.07 -0.40 -1.72
CA LEU A 58 7.71 -1.30 -2.69
C LEU A 58 8.30 -2.53 -2.01
N VAL A 59 8.98 -2.35 -0.88
CA VAL A 59 9.58 -3.45 -0.11
C VAL A 59 8.49 -4.35 0.49
N ALA A 60 7.47 -3.78 1.15
CA ALA A 60 6.38 -4.53 1.74
C ALA A 60 5.52 -5.25 0.70
N ASN A 61 5.26 -4.62 -0.45
CA ASN A 61 4.53 -5.23 -1.55
C ASN A 61 5.31 -6.41 -2.15
N THR A 62 6.63 -6.26 -2.31
CA THR A 62 7.51 -7.35 -2.76
C THR A 62 7.54 -8.50 -1.76
N TRP A 63 7.64 -8.19 -0.46
CA TRP A 63 7.55 -9.17 0.62
C TRP A 63 6.23 -9.95 0.57
N ASN A 64 5.10 -9.24 0.46
CA ASN A 64 3.78 -9.85 0.35
C ASN A 64 3.64 -10.71 -0.91
N TYR A 65 4.16 -10.27 -2.05
CA TYR A 65 4.16 -11.05 -3.29
C TYR A 65 4.94 -12.35 -3.11
N GLN A 66 6.15 -12.26 -2.55
CA GLN A 66 7.03 -13.40 -2.36
C GLN A 66 6.43 -14.43 -1.40
N LEU A 67 5.87 -13.98 -0.27
CA LEU A 67 5.17 -14.88 0.66
C LEU A 67 3.95 -15.54 0.03
N ASN A 68 3.13 -14.78 -0.71
CA ASN A 68 1.96 -15.34 -1.40
C ASN A 68 2.36 -16.38 -2.46
N ARG A 69 3.45 -16.14 -3.19
CA ARG A 69 3.98 -17.08 -4.19
C ARG A 69 4.56 -18.34 -3.55
N MET A 70 5.35 -18.22 -2.48
CA MET A 70 6.02 -19.34 -1.82
C MET A 70 5.09 -20.21 -1.00
N TRP A 71 4.06 -19.62 -0.38
CA TRP A 71 3.21 -20.31 0.59
C TRP A 71 1.77 -20.47 0.13
N THR A 72 1.09 -19.38 -0.23
CA THR A 72 -0.36 -19.37 -0.51
C THR A 72 -0.69 -20.05 -1.84
N PHE A 73 0.13 -19.86 -2.88
CA PHE A 73 -0.14 -20.35 -4.25
C PHE A 73 0.92 -21.29 -4.80
N LYS A 74 1.72 -21.93 -3.93
CA LYS A 74 2.86 -22.79 -4.28
C LYS A 74 2.55 -23.82 -5.39
N SER A 75 1.33 -24.34 -5.44
CA SER A 75 0.89 -25.38 -6.38
C SER A 75 0.29 -24.87 -7.70
N ARG A 76 0.10 -23.55 -7.89
CA ARG A 76 -0.61 -22.96 -9.06
C ARG A 76 0.26 -22.08 -9.96
N HIS A 77 1.53 -21.84 -9.60
CA HIS A 77 2.41 -20.95 -10.36
C HIS A 77 3.17 -21.69 -11.47
N HIS A 78 2.70 -21.53 -12.72
CA HIS A 78 3.38 -22.01 -13.93
C HIS A 78 4.10 -20.87 -14.71
N GLY A 79 4.14 -19.65 -14.17
CA GLY A 79 4.70 -18.46 -14.85
C GLY A 79 5.88 -17.83 -14.10
N GLY A 80 6.74 -17.11 -14.84
CA GLY A 80 7.90 -16.37 -14.31
C GLY A 80 7.53 -15.33 -13.23
N TRP A 81 8.49 -14.98 -12.37
CA TRP A 81 8.30 -14.09 -11.21
C TRP A 81 7.78 -12.69 -11.63
N MET A 82 8.43 -12.07 -12.62
CA MET A 82 8.09 -10.72 -13.10
C MET A 82 6.67 -10.62 -13.66
N ARG A 83 6.19 -11.66 -14.37
CA ARG A 83 4.83 -11.67 -14.96
C ARG A 83 3.73 -11.60 -13.91
N GLY A 84 3.96 -12.13 -12.70
CA GLY A 84 3.00 -12.02 -11.61
C GLY A 84 3.23 -10.80 -10.72
N PHE A 85 4.47 -10.32 -10.61
CA PHE A 85 4.83 -9.21 -9.74
C PHE A 85 4.19 -7.88 -10.16
N PHE A 86 4.27 -7.49 -11.44
CA PHE A 86 3.74 -6.19 -11.87
C PHE A 86 2.21 -6.07 -11.74
N PRO A 87 1.40 -7.08 -12.09
CA PRO A 87 -0.04 -7.04 -11.79
C PRO A 87 -0.34 -6.93 -10.29
N PHE A 88 0.45 -7.62 -9.44
CA PHE A 88 0.31 -7.54 -7.99
C PHE A 88 0.67 -6.14 -7.46
N LEU A 89 1.78 -5.57 -7.93
CA LEU A 89 2.19 -4.20 -7.64
C LEU A 89 1.13 -3.18 -8.08
N ALA A 90 0.61 -3.32 -9.30
CA ALA A 90 -0.44 -2.44 -9.82
C ALA A 90 -1.71 -2.46 -8.97
N ALA A 91 -2.12 -3.65 -8.50
CA ALA A 91 -3.24 -3.77 -7.57
C ALA A 91 -2.96 -3.05 -6.24
N GLY A 92 -1.72 -3.12 -5.74
CA GLY A 92 -1.30 -2.45 -4.51
C GLY A 92 -1.20 -0.92 -4.60
N LEU A 93 -1.05 -0.34 -5.80
CA LEU A 93 -0.86 1.10 -5.97
C LEU A 93 -2.04 1.93 -5.45
N ALA A 94 -3.27 1.44 -5.61
CA ALA A 94 -4.43 2.21 -5.16
C ALA A 94 -4.49 2.29 -3.62
N ALA A 95 -4.15 1.20 -2.94
CA ALA A 95 -3.99 1.19 -1.49
C ALA A 95 -2.84 2.10 -1.05
N PHE A 96 -1.74 2.10 -1.79
CA PHE A 96 -0.61 3.00 -1.54
C PHE A 96 -1.02 4.48 -1.62
N VAL A 97 -1.78 4.87 -2.64
CA VAL A 97 -2.29 6.25 -2.76
C VAL A 97 -3.15 6.63 -1.56
N VAL A 98 -4.07 5.76 -1.13
CA VAL A 98 -4.87 5.99 0.08
C VAL A 98 -3.99 6.14 1.31
N ASN A 99 -2.98 5.27 1.48
CA ASN A 99 -2.04 5.35 2.58
C ASN A 99 -1.30 6.69 2.61
N VAL A 100 -0.75 7.14 1.47
CA VAL A 100 -0.04 8.43 1.37
C VAL A 100 -0.97 9.59 1.70
N ILE A 101 -2.20 9.60 1.17
CA ILE A 101 -3.18 10.66 1.47
C ILE A 101 -3.45 10.73 2.98
N VAL A 102 -3.78 9.60 3.59
CA VAL A 102 -4.06 9.54 5.04
C VAL A 102 -2.84 9.96 5.85
N GLN A 103 -1.65 9.48 5.49
CA GLN A 103 -0.41 9.85 6.14
C GLN A 103 -0.15 11.36 6.04
N THR A 104 -0.33 11.96 4.86
CA THR A 104 -0.20 13.41 4.66
C THR A 104 -1.19 14.20 5.51
N LEU A 105 -2.45 13.75 5.60
CA LEU A 105 -3.46 14.40 6.44
C LEU A 105 -3.13 14.29 7.93
N LEU A 106 -2.50 13.20 8.37
CA LEU A 106 -2.10 13.00 9.77
C LEU A 106 -0.86 13.82 10.15
N ILE A 107 0.07 14.04 9.22
CA ILE A 107 1.31 14.80 9.44
C ILE A 107 1.09 16.31 9.33
N ASN A 108 0.23 16.75 8.41
CA ASN A 108 0.00 18.17 8.14
C ASN A 108 -0.69 18.85 9.35
N PRO A 109 -0.05 19.80 10.05
CA PRO A 109 -0.62 20.42 11.25
C PRO A 109 -1.87 21.27 10.98
N THR A 110 -2.10 21.70 9.74
CA THR A 110 -3.32 22.45 9.36
C THR A 110 -4.49 21.54 9.00
N SER A 111 -4.27 20.23 8.96
CA SER A 111 -5.31 19.23 8.68
C SER A 111 -6.23 19.07 9.90
N PRO A 112 -7.55 18.94 9.71
CA PRO A 112 -8.50 18.74 10.82
C PRO A 112 -8.31 17.38 11.52
N VAL A 113 -7.62 16.44 10.88
CA VAL A 113 -7.32 15.11 11.43
C VAL A 113 -5.83 14.94 11.74
N ALA A 114 -5.09 16.04 11.89
CA ALA A 114 -3.69 15.99 12.25
C ALA A 114 -3.46 15.25 13.58
N LEU A 115 -2.38 14.48 13.66
CA LEU A 115 -1.98 13.89 14.92
C LEU A 115 -1.43 14.98 15.86
N PRO A 116 -1.77 14.94 17.16
CA PRO A 116 -1.34 15.96 18.11
C PRO A 116 0.17 15.89 18.33
N ARG A 117 0.89 16.94 17.93
CA ARG A 117 2.36 17.04 18.05
C ARG A 117 2.85 17.10 19.50
N GLU A 118 2.00 17.48 20.44
CA GLU A 118 2.30 17.43 21.88
C GLU A 118 2.43 15.99 22.42
N VAL A 119 1.73 15.05 21.78
CA VAL A 119 1.82 13.61 22.12
C VAL A 119 2.87 12.94 21.25
N PHE A 120 2.89 13.26 19.96
CA PHE A 120 3.82 12.72 18.99
C PHE A 120 4.94 13.72 18.69
N ASP A 121 5.79 13.93 19.68
CA ASP A 121 6.87 14.92 19.71
C ASP A 121 8.21 14.40 19.17
N ASP A 122 8.24 13.19 18.59
CA ASP A 122 9.44 12.51 18.09
C ASP A 122 10.53 12.25 19.16
N SER A 123 10.24 12.40 20.46
CA SER A 123 11.21 12.19 21.55
C SER A 123 11.69 10.74 21.68
N ASN A 124 10.88 9.77 21.26
CA ASN A 124 11.23 8.36 21.19
C ASN A 124 10.44 7.66 20.07
N GLY A 125 10.73 6.38 19.83
CA GLY A 125 10.07 5.60 18.78
C GLY A 125 8.55 5.52 18.91
N PHE A 126 8.01 5.37 20.12
CA PHE A 126 6.56 5.32 20.35
C PHE A 126 5.89 6.70 20.28
N ARG A 127 6.65 7.79 20.40
CA ARG A 127 6.15 9.16 20.22
C ARG A 127 6.51 9.73 18.84
N THR A 128 7.00 8.90 17.93
CA THR A 128 7.37 9.35 16.58
C THR A 128 6.14 9.49 15.69
N LEU A 129 5.79 10.72 15.30
CA LEU A 129 4.58 11.05 14.56
C LEU A 129 4.50 10.28 13.23
N LEU A 130 5.60 10.26 12.49
CA LEU A 130 5.70 9.55 11.21
C LEU A 130 5.34 8.06 11.32
N TYR A 131 5.72 7.40 12.41
CA TYR A 131 5.49 5.96 12.58
C TYR A 131 4.01 5.66 12.74
N TRP A 132 3.30 6.48 13.52
CA TRP A 132 1.85 6.36 13.70
C TRP A 132 1.08 6.76 12.44
N ALA A 133 1.49 7.85 11.77
CA ALA A 133 0.87 8.24 10.51
C ALA A 133 0.99 7.12 9.45
N THR A 134 2.16 6.46 9.38
CA THR A 134 2.40 5.31 8.51
C THR A 134 1.51 4.11 8.89
N LEU A 135 1.45 3.77 10.18
CA LEU A 135 0.69 2.63 10.67
C LEU A 135 -0.81 2.82 10.42
N ILE A 136 -1.36 3.98 10.81
CA ILE A 136 -2.78 4.32 10.62
C ILE A 136 -3.11 4.35 9.12
N GLY A 137 -2.28 5.01 8.30
CA GLY A 137 -2.47 5.05 6.85
C GLY A 137 -2.51 3.66 6.24
N THR A 138 -1.64 2.75 6.67
CA THR A 138 -1.59 1.37 6.15
C THR A 138 -2.83 0.58 6.58
N LEU A 139 -3.26 0.73 7.83
CA LEU A 139 -4.46 0.08 8.35
C LEU A 139 -5.72 0.57 7.64
N VAL A 140 -5.83 1.87 7.35
CA VAL A 140 -6.94 2.45 6.59
C VAL A 140 -6.88 2.03 5.12
N ALA A 141 -5.71 1.95 4.50
CA ALA A 141 -5.57 1.53 3.11
C ALA A 141 -5.96 0.06 2.86
N THR A 142 -5.80 -0.80 3.87
CA THR A 142 -6.06 -2.24 3.78
C THR A 142 -7.49 -2.58 3.32
N PRO A 143 -8.57 -2.07 3.92
CA PRO A 143 -9.94 -2.31 3.44
C PRO A 143 -10.20 -1.71 2.06
N PHE A 144 -9.62 -0.55 1.73
CA PHE A 144 -9.76 0.06 0.41
C PHE A 144 -9.13 -0.82 -0.68
N ASN A 145 -8.00 -1.45 -0.40
CA ASN A 145 -7.38 -2.41 -1.30
C ASN A 145 -8.33 -3.55 -1.67
N PHE A 146 -9.05 -4.09 -0.68
CA PHE A 146 -10.03 -5.14 -0.88
C PHE A 146 -11.21 -4.68 -1.74
N VAL A 147 -11.77 -3.50 -1.45
CA VAL A 147 -12.91 -2.95 -2.22
C VAL A 147 -12.52 -2.68 -3.68
N LEU A 148 -11.36 -2.06 -3.92
CA LEU A 148 -10.90 -1.73 -5.26
C LEU A 148 -10.54 -2.98 -6.08
N SER A 149 -9.85 -3.94 -5.45
CA SER A 149 -9.59 -5.25 -6.08
C SER A 149 -10.89 -5.95 -6.44
N LYS A 150 -11.90 -5.87 -5.57
CA LYS A 150 -13.24 -6.44 -5.80
C LYS A 150 -13.92 -5.77 -7.00
N LEU A 151 -13.96 -4.44 -7.05
CA LEU A 151 -14.60 -3.69 -8.14
C LEU A 151 -13.92 -3.92 -9.49
N TRP A 152 -12.58 -3.98 -9.52
CA TRP A 152 -11.82 -4.20 -10.75
C TRP A 152 -12.00 -5.63 -11.31
N VAL A 153 -11.97 -6.65 -10.44
CA VAL A 153 -12.21 -8.04 -10.84
C VAL A 153 -13.64 -8.24 -11.33
N PHE A 154 -14.64 -7.65 -10.67
CA PHE A 154 -16.04 -7.78 -11.11
C PHE A 154 -16.34 -6.99 -12.39
N ALA A 155 -15.69 -5.85 -12.62
CA ALA A 155 -15.76 -5.15 -13.89
C ALA A 155 -15.20 -6.02 -15.05
N GLY A 156 -14.06 -6.69 -14.83
CA GLY A 156 -13.44 -7.56 -15.84
C GLY A 156 -14.24 -8.84 -16.13
N VAL A 157 -14.84 -9.45 -15.12
CA VAL A 157 -15.72 -10.64 -15.28
C VAL A 157 -17.00 -10.27 -16.04
N ARG A 158 -17.58 -9.09 -15.77
CA ARG A 158 -18.78 -8.61 -16.48
C ARG A 158 -18.49 -8.37 -17.96
N ALA A 159 -17.34 -7.79 -18.29
CA ALA A 159 -16.91 -7.57 -19.68
C ALA A 159 -16.65 -8.89 -20.44
N LYS A 160 -16.02 -9.88 -19.81
CA LYS A 160 -15.81 -11.21 -20.41
C LYS A 160 -17.12 -11.95 -20.68
N ASN A 161 -18.09 -11.88 -19.75
CA ASN A 161 -19.37 -12.55 -19.88
C ASN A 161 -20.28 -11.92 -20.94
N VAL A 162 -20.18 -10.60 -21.16
CA VAL A 162 -20.87 -9.90 -22.25
C VAL A 162 -20.28 -10.31 -23.60
N ARG A 163 -18.95 -10.29 -23.74
CA ARG A 163 -18.25 -10.67 -24.98
C ARG A 163 -18.44 -12.16 -25.36
N ALA A 164 -18.60 -13.03 -24.36
CA ALA A 164 -18.94 -14.45 -24.58
C ALA A 164 -20.40 -14.67 -25.00
N LYS A 165 -21.31 -13.76 -24.63
CA LYS A 165 -22.73 -13.79 -25.08
C LYS A 165 -22.92 -13.19 -26.47
N GLU A 166 -22.05 -12.29 -26.91
CA GLU A 166 -22.09 -11.63 -28.22
C GLU A 166 -21.29 -12.35 -29.31
N ALA A 167 -20.51 -13.37 -28.96
CA ALA A 167 -19.83 -14.20 -29.95
C ALA A 167 -20.88 -14.99 -30.76
N PRO A 168 -20.89 -14.88 -32.11
CA PRO A 168 -21.81 -15.66 -32.92
C PRO A 168 -21.55 -17.13 -32.65
N ARG A 169 -22.62 -17.91 -32.41
CA ARG A 169 -22.54 -19.37 -32.35
C ARG A 169 -22.08 -19.85 -33.71
N ALA A 170 -20.78 -20.05 -33.86
CA ALA A 170 -20.21 -20.66 -35.04
C ALA A 170 -20.58 -22.15 -35.03
N GLY A 171 -21.55 -22.51 -35.86
CA GLY A 171 -21.89 -23.90 -36.20
C GLY A 171 -23.18 -24.40 -35.55
N GLU A 172 -24.30 -24.12 -36.23
CA GLU A 172 -25.40 -25.07 -36.43
C GLU A 172 -25.64 -25.20 -37.93
#